data_AF-A0A645CWH2-F1
#
_entry.id   AF-A0A645CWH2-F1
#
_cell.length_a   1.000
_cell.length_b   1.000
_cell.length_c   1.000
_cell.angle_alpha   90.00
_cell.angle_beta   90.00
_cell.angle_gamma   90.00
#
_symmetry.space_group_name_H-M   'P 1'
#
loop_
_entity.id
_entity.type
_entity.pdbx_description
1 polymer ?
#
loop_
_entity_poly.entity_id
_entity_poly.type
_entity_poly.pdbx_seq_one_letter_code
_entity_poly.pdbx_strand_id
1 'polypeptide(L)' 'MMDVYATIYCERESHKGILIGKNGTMLKRIGQEARKDIEWMLGCPVNLQLWIKVKEDWRNRQGMLHELGYE' A
#
# COMPACT_ATOMS: atom_id res chain seq x y z
N MET A 1 4.10 19.68 6.47
CA MET A 1 3.45 18.70 5.57
C MET A 1 4.51 17.65 5.25
N MET A 2 4.19 16.37 5.43
CA MET A 2 5.12 15.26 5.22
C MET A 2 4.70 14.42 4.02
N ASP A 3 5.64 14.15 3.11
CA ASP A 3 5.40 13.27 1.97
C ASP A 3 5.71 11.82 2.35
N VAL A 4 4.77 10.93 2.07
CA VAL A 4 4.91 9.49 2.35
C VAL A 4 4.64 8.71 1.08
N TYR A 5 5.57 7.83 0.75
CA TYR A 5 5.53 6.99 -0.44
C TYR A 5 5.43 5.53 -0.01
N ALA A 6 4.37 4.82 -0.41
CA ALA A 6 4.18 3.42 -0.04
C ALA A 6 3.75 2.55 -1.23
N THR A 7 4.25 1.32 -1.26
CA THR A 7 3.90 0.32 -2.26
C THR A 7 3.10 -0.81 -1.62
N ILE A 8 1.95 -1.12 -2.20
CA ILE A 8 1.12 -2.27 -1.88
C ILE A 8 1.49 -3.40 -2.84
N TYR A 9 1.96 -4.51 -2.30
CA TYR A 9 2.26 -5.70 -3.09
C TYR A 9 1.07 -6.65 -3.14
N CYS A 10 0.80 -7.22 -4.31
CA CYS A 10 -0.15 -8.31 -4.47
C CYS A 10 0.40 -9.41 -5.36
N GLU A 11 -0.11 -10.63 -5.23
CA GLU A 11 0.42 -11.79 -5.95
C GLU A 11 -0.09 -11.95 -7.38
N ARG A 12 -1.26 -11.40 -7.69
CA ARG A 12 -1.94 -11.62 -8.97
C ARG A 12 -2.52 -10.32 -9.50
N GLU A 13 -2.56 -10.18 -10.82
CA GLU A 13 -3.16 -9.01 -11.47
C GLU A 13 -4.66 -8.88 -11.15
N SER A 14 -5.38 -9.98 -10.95
CA SER A 14 -6.77 -9.96 -10.50
C SER A 14 -6.93 -9.27 -9.14
N HIS A 15 -5.99 -9.47 -8.21
CA HIS A 15 -6.00 -8.80 -6.90
C HIS A 15 -5.71 -7.31 -7.03
N LYS A 16 -4.82 -6.92 -7.96
CA LYS A 16 -4.60 -5.50 -8.28
C LYS A 16 -5.89 -4.81 -8.74
N GLY A 17 -6.70 -5.47 -9.56
CA GLY A 17 -8.03 -4.97 -9.93
C GLY A 17 -8.95 -4.73 -8.72
N ILE A 18 -8.97 -5.66 -7.76
CA ILE A 18 -9.76 -5.55 -6.52
C ILE A 18 -9.27 -4.39 -5.65
N LEU A 19 -7.95 -4.23 -5.50
CA LEU A 19 -7.33 -3.18 -4.69
C LEU A 19 -7.56 -1.78 -5.28
N ILE A 20 -7.52 -1.64 -6.61
CA ILE A 20 -7.87 -0.38 -7.28
C ILE A 20 -9.37 -0.11 -7.09
N GLY A 21 -10.21 -1.12 -7.30
CA GLY A 21 -11.66 -1.00 -7.31
C GLY A 21 -12.16 -0.22 -8.52
N LYS A 22 -13.49 -0.14 -8.68
CA LYS A 22 -14.10 0.58 -9.82
C LYS A 22 -13.68 2.05 -9.78
N ASN A 23 -13.06 2.54 -10.86
CA ASN A 23 -12.53 3.91 -10.97
C ASN A 23 -11.58 4.31 -9.83
N GLY A 24 -10.84 3.39 -9.22
CA GLY A 24 -9.90 3.72 -8.13
C GLY A 24 -10.56 3.98 -6.77
N THR A 25 -11.85 3.71 -6.63
CA THR A 25 -12.62 3.99 -5.40
C THR A 25 -12.07 3.25 -4.17
N MET A 26 -11.63 2.00 -4.35
CA MET A 26 -11.09 1.22 -3.23
C MET A 26 -9.71 1.73 -2.81
N LEU A 27 -8.82 1.99 -3.76
CA LEU A 27 -7.50 2.56 -3.47
C LEU A 27 -7.62 3.93 -2.79
N LYS A 28 -8.56 4.77 -3.24
CA LYS A 28 -8.85 6.06 -2.62
C LYS A 28 -9.30 5.90 -1.16
N ARG A 29 -10.17 4.92 -0.88
CA ARG A 29 -10.62 4.62 0.49
C ARG A 29 -9.46 4.17 1.36
N ILE A 30 -8.63 3.24 0.89
CA ILE A 30 -7.43 2.76 1.60
C ILE A 30 -6.51 3.94 1.93
N GLY A 31 -6.20 4.79 0.95
CA GLY A 31 -5.34 5.95 1.16
C GLY A 31 -5.94 6.98 2.11
N GLN A 32 -7.26 7.20 2.07
CA GLN A 32 -7.94 8.13 2.98
C GLN A 32 -7.88 7.68 4.43
N GLU A 33 -8.18 6.41 4.71
CA GLU A 33 -8.14 5.87 6.08
C GLU A 33 -6.70 5.81 6.60
N ALA A 34 -5.76 5.26 5.81
CA ALA A 34 -4.35 5.20 6.19
C ALA A 34 -3.75 6.60 6.44
N ARG A 35 -4.07 7.60 5.60
CA ARG A 35 -3.59 8.96 5.80
C ARG A 35 -4.08 9.56 7.12
N LYS A 36 -5.35 9.35 7.51
CA LYS A 36 -5.89 9.85 8.78
C LYS A 36 -5.11 9.27 9.97
N ASP A 37 -4.84 7.97 9.95
CA ASP A 37 -4.11 7.30 11.03
C ASP A 37 -2.65 7.80 11.12
N ILE A 38 -1.99 7.98 9.97
CA ILE A 38 -0.62 8.51 9.91
C ILE A 38 -0.58 9.98 10.38
N GLU A 39 -1.53 10.81 9.94
CA GLU A 39 -1.62 12.21 10.38
C GLU A 39 -1.83 12.32 11.89
N TRP A 40 -2.67 11.45 12.45
CA TRP A 40 -2.90 11.37 13.89
C TRP A 40 -1.63 10.95 14.65
N MET A 41 -0.92 9.94 14.15
CA MET A 41 0.32 9.44 14.77
C MET A 41 1.47 10.44 14.69
N LEU A 42 1.61 11.16 13.58
CA LEU A 42 2.73 12.10 13.34
C LEU A 42 2.42 13.53 13.78
N GLY A 43 1.16 13.87 14.05
CA GLY A 43 0.75 15.22 14.45
C GLY A 43 0.94 16.29 13.37
N CYS A 44 1.02 15.90 12.09
CA CYS A 44 1.19 16.83 10.98
C CYS A 44 0.43 16.38 9.72
N PRO A 45 0.12 17.29 8.78
CA PRO A 45 -0.53 16.93 7.51
C PRO A 45 0.36 16.04 6.65
N VAL A 46 -0.22 15.01 6.03
CA VAL A 46 0.49 13.99 5.24
C VAL A 46 -0.02 13.97 3.80
N ASN A 47 0.91 13.95 2.85
CA ASN A 47 0.64 13.66 1.46
C ASN A 47 1.05 12.21 1.17
N LEU A 48 0.07 11.30 1.19
CA LEU A 48 0.29 9.87 1.00
C LEU A 48 0.11 9.47 -0.47
N GLN A 49 1.19 8.97 -1.09
CA GLN A 49 1.16 8.38 -2.42
C GLN A 49 1.28 6.86 -2.35
N LEU A 50 0.32 6.17 -2.97
CA LEU A 50 0.22 4.72 -2.97
C LEU A 50 0.40 4.16 -4.38
N TRP A 51 1.23 3.13 -4.50
CA TRP A 51 1.37 2.33 -5.73
C TRP A 51 0.98 0.88 -5.47
N ILE A 52 0.43 0.22 -6.49
CA ILE A 52 0.17 -1.22 -6.43
C ILE A 52 1.13 -1.91 -7.39
N LYS A 53 1.92 -2.86 -6.88
CA LYS A 53 2.82 -3.70 -7.68
C LYS A 53 2.40 -5.16 -7.55
N VAL A 54 2.28 -5.83 -8.70
CA VAL A 54 2.12 -7.29 -8.72
C VAL A 54 3.50 -7.93 -8.64
N LYS A 55 3.70 -8.79 -7.65
CA LYS A 55 4.86 -9.67 -7.53
C LYS A 55 4.36 -11.08 -7.29
N GLU A 56 4.46 -11.94 -8.30
CA GLU A 56 4.02 -13.32 -8.18
C GLU A 56 4.82 -14.09 -7.13
N ASP A 57 4.11 -14.87 -6.31
CA ASP A 57 4.70 -15.78 -5.33
C ASP A 57 5.65 -15.09 -4.32
N TRP A 58 5.41 -13.82 -4.01
CA TRP A 58 6.32 -13.05 -3.14
C TRP A 58 6.40 -13.60 -1.72
N ARG A 59 5.31 -14.22 -1.23
CA ARG A 59 5.24 -14.82 0.11
C ARG A 59 6.16 -16.02 0.30
N ASN A 60 6.59 -16.67 -0.78
CA ASN A 60 7.50 -17.83 -0.73
C ASN A 60 8.96 -17.44 -0.99
N ARG A 61 9.24 -16.16 -1.24
CA ARG A 61 10.60 -15.66 -1.48
C ARG A 61 11.17 -15.11 -0.19
N GLN A 62 12.07 -15.85 0.46
CA GLN A 62 12.71 -15.42 1.71
C GLN A 62 13.31 -14.00 1.63
N GLY A 63 13.99 -13.66 0.53
CA GLY A 63 14.52 -12.30 0.35
C GLY A 63 13.45 -11.21 0.40
N MET A 64 12.25 -11.47 -0.14
CA MET A 64 11.12 -10.53 -0.07
C MET A 64 10.52 -10.45 1.33
N LEU A 65 10.42 -11.58 2.04
CA LEU A 65 9.91 -11.60 3.42
C LEU A 65 10.81 -10.77 4.33
N HIS A 66 12.13 -10.92 4.18
CA HIS A 66 13.11 -10.12 4.91
C HIS A 66 13.01 -8.62 4.55
N GLU A 67 12.95 -8.27 3.25
CA GLU A 67 12.79 -6.88 2.81
C GLU A 67 11.50 -6.22 3.34
N LEU A 68 10.42 -7.01 3.47
CA LEU A 68 9.12 -6.54 3.96
C LEU A 68 9.01 -6.57 5.50
N GLY A 69 10.03 -7.07 6.21
CA GLY A 69 10.07 -7.13 7.67
C GLY A 69 9.21 -8.24 8.28
N TYR A 70 8.92 -9.31 7.53
CA TYR A 70 8.22 -10.50 8.03
C TYR A 70 9.17 -11.56 8.63
N GLU A 71 10.48 -11.47 8.36
CA GLU A 71 11.55 -12.32 8.90
C GLU A 71 12.75 -11.49 9.39
#